data_AF-A0A4R4BJ55-F1
#
_entry.id   AF-A0A4R4BJ55-F1
#
_cell.length_a   1.000
_cell.length_b   1.000
_cell.length_c   1.000
_cell.angle_alpha   90.00
_cell.angle_beta   90.00
_cell.angle_gamma   90.00
#
_symmetry.space_group_name_H-M   'P 1'
#
loop_
_entity.id
_entity.type
_entity.pdbx_description
1 polymer ?
#
loop_
_entity_poly.entity_id
_entity_poly.type
_entity_poly.pdbx_seq_one_letter_code
_entity_poly.pdbx_strand_id
1 'polypeptide(L)'
;MNRHMKNFMFLSVFLIILSACDIKQVEQVAVKKVPEEGYIIVRNDTVFFVDDKTFNTKVELQHYMEQQINKEHPSHIVLSFKDKGAYKQLKTGDKIKVWFSQMLESYPAKMIVEKFEIVEKEKRQQSRCLFSYFTNCNSFGNFVKISDPSFVI
;
A
#
# COMPACT_ATOMS: atom_id res chain seq x y z
N MET A 1 2.85 24.64 -64.62
CA MET A 1 2.10 24.18 -63.41
C MET A 1 2.81 24.70 -62.17
N ASN A 2 2.18 25.65 -61.47
CA ASN A 2 2.81 26.52 -60.48
C ASN A 2 3.37 25.72 -59.28
N ARG A 3 4.58 26.03 -58.79
CA ARG A 3 5.27 25.26 -57.73
C ARG A 3 4.44 25.19 -56.44
N HIS A 4 3.61 26.22 -56.21
CA HIS A 4 2.65 26.30 -55.11
C HIS A 4 1.44 25.35 -55.22
N MET A 5 1.00 24.98 -56.43
CA MET A 5 -0.13 24.04 -56.60
C MET A 5 0.23 22.61 -56.21
N LYS A 6 1.49 22.19 -56.41
CA LYS A 6 1.95 20.86 -56.02
C LYS A 6 1.96 20.69 -54.50
N ASN A 7 2.44 21.70 -53.75
CA ASN A 7 2.47 21.65 -52.29
C ASN A 7 1.07 21.61 -51.66
N PHE A 8 0.09 22.29 -52.25
CA PHE A 8 -1.31 22.21 -51.81
C PHE A 8 -1.92 20.82 -52.04
N MET A 9 -1.57 20.16 -53.15
CA MET A 9 -2.04 18.81 -53.44
C MET A 9 -1.50 17.78 -52.42
N PHE A 10 -0.23 17.91 -52.01
CA PHE A 10 0.37 17.05 -50.98
C PHE A 10 -0.22 17.32 -49.58
N LEU A 11 -0.48 18.58 -49.22
CA LEU A 11 -1.11 18.93 -47.94
C LEU A 11 -2.53 18.34 -47.82
N SER A 12 -3.28 18.35 -48.91
CA SER A 12 -4.63 17.78 -48.97
C SER A 12 -4.65 16.28 -48.71
N VAL A 13 -3.66 15.52 -49.20
CA VAL A 13 -3.59 14.07 -49.00
C VAL A 13 -3.19 13.75 -47.55
N PHE A 14 -2.30 14.53 -46.95
CA PHE A 14 -1.86 14.34 -45.57
C PHE A 14 -2.99 14.59 -44.55
N LEU A 15 -3.85 15.57 -44.81
CA LEU A 15 -5.02 15.88 -43.97
C LEU A 15 -6.07 14.75 -43.96
N ILE A 16 -6.22 14.02 -45.07
CA ILE A 16 -7.15 12.88 -45.15
C ILE A 16 -6.66 11.72 -44.27
N ILE A 17 -5.35 11.44 -44.27
CA ILE A 17 -4.73 10.39 -43.44
C ILE A 17 -4.86 10.72 -41.95
N LEU A 18 -4.75 12.00 -41.56
CA LEU A 18 -4.94 12.44 -40.18
C LEU A 18 -6.41 12.35 -39.73
N SER A 19 -7.39 12.54 -40.62
CA SER A 19 -8.81 12.41 -40.27
C SER A 19 -9.29 10.96 -40.08
N ALA A 20 -8.55 9.97 -40.60
CA ALA A 20 -8.83 8.54 -40.40
C ALA A 20 -8.18 7.97 -39.15
N CYS A 21 -7.34 8.75 -38.46
CA CYS A 21 -6.82 8.42 -37.15
C CYS A 21 -7.78 9.01 -36.11
N ASP A 22 -8.98 8.43 -36.00
CA ASP A 22 -9.70 8.51 -34.75
C ASP A 22 -8.75 7.93 -33.70
N ILE A 23 -8.16 8.82 -32.91
CA ILE A 23 -7.64 8.46 -31.59
C ILE A 23 -8.86 7.88 -30.90
N LYS A 24 -8.99 6.55 -30.98
CA LYS A 24 -9.81 5.81 -30.06
C LYS A 24 -9.29 6.27 -28.71
N GLN A 25 -10.05 7.18 -28.08
CA GLN A 25 -9.97 7.33 -26.64
C GLN A 25 -9.94 5.88 -26.18
N VAL A 26 -8.86 5.51 -25.52
CA VAL A 26 -8.80 4.23 -24.83
C VAL A 26 -9.96 4.36 -23.87
N GLU A 27 -11.10 3.86 -24.33
CA GLU A 27 -12.25 3.51 -23.55
C GLU A 27 -11.59 2.61 -22.53
N GLN A 28 -11.28 3.19 -21.38
CA GLN A 28 -10.87 2.45 -20.21
C GLN A 28 -12.09 1.57 -20.00
N VAL A 29 -12.02 0.39 -20.60
CA VAL A 29 -13.10 -0.56 -20.62
C VAL A 29 -13.43 -0.69 -19.16
N ALA A 30 -14.60 -0.18 -18.80
CA ALA A 30 -15.19 -0.39 -17.49
C ALA A 30 -15.62 -1.86 -17.45
N VAL A 31 -14.64 -2.76 -17.62
CA VAL A 31 -14.68 -4.10 -17.10
C VAL A 31 -15.00 -3.85 -15.64
N LYS A 32 -16.16 -4.32 -15.19
CA LYS A 32 -16.50 -4.36 -13.77
C LYS A 32 -15.35 -5.10 -13.09
N LYS A 33 -14.37 -4.34 -12.56
CA LYS A 33 -13.15 -4.90 -12.01
C LYS A 33 -13.55 -5.71 -10.80
N VAL A 34 -13.20 -7.00 -10.86
CA VAL A 34 -13.34 -7.88 -9.71
C VAL A 34 -12.54 -7.24 -8.58
N PRO A 35 -13.10 -7.10 -7.37
CA PRO A 35 -12.37 -6.53 -6.26
C PRO A 35 -11.15 -7.39 -5.94
N GLU A 36 -10.01 -6.75 -5.76
CA GLU A 36 -8.78 -7.43 -5.38
C GLU A 36 -8.70 -7.54 -3.86
N GLU A 37 -8.32 -8.71 -3.35
CA GLU A 37 -8.08 -8.91 -1.92
C GLU A 37 -6.60 -8.91 -1.64
N GLY A 38 -6.19 -8.25 -0.56
CA GLY A 38 -4.79 -8.21 -0.18
C GLY A 38 -4.57 -7.61 1.19
N TYR A 39 -3.32 -7.58 1.62
CA TYR A 39 -2.91 -7.05 2.91
C TYR A 39 -2.31 -5.65 2.77
N ILE A 40 -2.40 -4.87 3.84
CA ILE A 40 -1.94 -3.49 3.87
C ILE A 40 -0.66 -3.34 4.67
N ILE A 41 0.26 -2.51 4.17
CA ILE A 41 1.41 -1.98 4.91
C ILE A 41 1.33 -0.46 4.90
N VAL A 42 1.25 0.16 6.08
CA VAL A 42 1.27 1.62 6.23
C VAL A 42 2.66 2.06 6.64
N ARG A 43 3.28 2.96 5.86
CA ARG A 43 4.60 3.56 6.14
C ARG A 43 4.59 5.03 5.78
N ASN A 44 4.89 5.91 6.74
CA ASN A 44 4.97 7.37 6.54
C ASN A 44 3.76 7.93 5.75
N ASP A 45 2.55 7.61 6.21
CA ASP A 45 1.27 7.97 5.58
C ASP A 45 1.04 7.42 4.15
N THR A 46 1.93 6.56 3.66
CA THR A 46 1.77 5.84 2.40
C THR A 46 1.24 4.45 2.66
N VAL A 47 0.26 4.04 1.86
CA VAL A 47 -0.40 2.74 1.99
C VAL A 47 0.04 1.84 0.84
N PHE A 48 0.74 0.76 1.17
CA PHE A 48 1.19 -0.26 0.24
C PHE A 48 0.23 -1.45 0.27
N PHE A 49 -0.06 -2.01 -0.90
CA PHE A 49 -0.97 -3.15 -1.07
C PHE A 49 -0.19 -4.39 -1.47
N VAL A 50 -0.43 -5.50 -0.77
CA VAL A 50 0.21 -6.79 -1.00
C VAL A 50 -0.86 -7.75 -1.51
N ASP A 51 -0.85 -7.99 -2.82
CA ASP A 51 -1.80 -8.81 -3.57
C ASP A 51 -1.26 -10.21 -3.91
N ASP A 52 0.06 -10.35 -3.96
CA ASP A 52 0.78 -11.53 -4.46
C ASP A 52 0.82 -12.71 -3.48
N LYS A 53 0.41 -12.51 -2.21
CA LYS A 53 0.62 -13.45 -1.12
C LYS A 53 -0.62 -13.75 -0.30
N THR A 54 -0.84 -15.04 -0.09
CA THR A 54 -1.80 -15.58 0.88
C THR A 54 -1.04 -16.08 2.10
N PHE A 55 -1.38 -15.55 3.28
CA PHE A 55 -0.82 -16.00 4.55
C PHE A 55 -1.79 -16.97 5.22
N ASN A 56 -1.29 -18.12 5.65
CA ASN A 56 -2.12 -19.12 6.34
C ASN A 56 -2.17 -18.87 7.84
N THR A 57 -1.14 -18.22 8.39
CA THR A 57 -1.03 -17.95 9.83
C THR A 57 -0.71 -16.48 10.10
N LYS A 58 -1.15 -15.99 11.26
CA LYS A 58 -0.86 -14.62 11.70
C LYS A 58 0.63 -14.38 11.97
N VAL A 59 1.34 -15.42 12.42
CA VAL A 59 2.79 -15.33 12.71
C VAL A 59 3.58 -15.13 11.42
N GLU A 60 3.21 -15.85 10.36
CA GLU A 60 3.82 -15.69 9.03
C GLU A 60 3.56 -14.29 8.46
N LEU A 61 2.32 -13.80 8.58
CA LEU A 61 1.96 -12.42 8.20
C LEU A 61 2.83 -11.41 8.95
N GLN A 62 2.91 -11.51 10.29
CA GLN A 62 3.72 -10.60 11.10
C GLN A 62 5.19 -10.61 10.69
N HIS A 63 5.79 -11.79 10.55
CA HIS A 63 7.17 -11.94 10.13
C HIS A 63 7.44 -11.31 8.75
N TYR A 64 6.52 -11.53 7.81
CA TYR A 64 6.61 -10.90 6.49
C TYR A 64 6.54 -9.36 6.59
N MET A 65 5.60 -8.82 7.37
CA MET A 65 5.45 -7.37 7.52
C MET A 65 6.69 -6.72 8.16
N GLU A 66 7.28 -7.36 9.17
CA GLU A 66 8.55 -6.92 9.80
C GLU A 66 9.72 -6.90 8.81
N GLN A 67 9.76 -7.86 7.88
CA GLN A 67 10.77 -7.88 6.82
C GLN A 67 10.53 -6.79 5.76
N GLN A 68 9.28 -6.55 5.37
CA GLN A 68 8.97 -5.61 4.29
C GLN A 68 9.02 -4.14 4.74
N ILE A 69 8.66 -3.81 5.98
CA ILE A 69 8.55 -2.42 6.45
C ILE A 69 9.90 -1.67 6.40
N ASN A 70 11.00 -2.41 6.49
CA ASN A 70 12.37 -1.89 6.47
C ASN A 70 12.92 -1.68 5.06
N LYS A 71 12.21 -2.15 4.02
CA LYS A 71 12.62 -1.95 2.62
C LYS A 71 12.25 -0.55 2.13
N GLU A 72 12.95 -0.11 1.10
CA GLU A 72 12.63 1.16 0.42
C GLU A 72 11.19 1.15 -0.12
N HIS A 73 10.81 0.05 -0.77
CA HIS A 73 9.45 -0.21 -1.24
C HIS A 73 8.92 -1.53 -0.61
N PRO A 74 8.03 -1.45 0.40
CA PRO A 74 7.44 -2.63 1.03
C PRO A 74 6.57 -3.48 0.11
N SER A 75 6.04 -2.88 -0.96
CA SER A 75 5.29 -3.58 -2.01
C SER A 75 5.46 -2.89 -3.36
N HIS A 76 5.12 -3.61 -4.43
CA HIS A 76 5.07 -3.14 -5.81
C HIS A 76 3.86 -2.23 -6.10
N ILE A 77 2.87 -2.15 -5.20
CA ILE A 77 1.64 -1.36 -5.37
C ILE A 77 1.43 -0.38 -4.21
N VAL A 78 1.12 0.87 -4.54
CA VAL A 78 0.71 1.94 -3.62
C VAL A 78 -0.74 2.31 -3.88
N LEU A 79 -1.55 2.36 -2.83
CA LEU A 79 -2.94 2.80 -2.89
C LEU A 79 -3.02 4.33 -2.82
N SER A 80 -3.68 4.91 -3.81
CA SER A 80 -3.98 6.33 -3.89
C SER A 80 -5.48 6.54 -3.63
N PHE A 81 -5.80 7.15 -2.50
CA PHE A 81 -7.17 7.46 -2.12
C PHE A 81 -7.51 8.90 -2.53
N LYS A 82 -8.72 9.11 -3.08
CA LYS A 82 -9.24 10.45 -3.36
C LYS A 82 -9.42 11.26 -2.08
N ASP A 83 -9.92 10.61 -1.03
CA ASP A 83 -10.04 11.20 0.31
C ASP A 83 -8.84 10.79 1.18
N LYS A 84 -8.07 11.78 1.64
CA LYS A 84 -6.94 11.58 2.57
C LYS A 84 -7.39 11.13 3.96
N GLY A 85 -8.66 11.29 4.33
CA GLY A 85 -9.21 10.78 5.58
C GLY A 85 -9.41 9.26 5.57
N ALA A 86 -9.76 8.71 4.40
CA ALA A 86 -10.21 7.34 4.26
C ALA A 86 -9.14 6.32 4.66
N TYR A 87 -7.85 6.56 4.38
CA TYR A 87 -6.79 5.61 4.74
C TYR A 87 -6.43 5.59 6.23
N LYS A 88 -6.85 6.59 7.02
CA LYS A 88 -6.49 6.67 8.46
C LYS A 88 -7.07 5.52 9.28
N GLN A 89 -8.10 4.86 8.77
CA GLN A 89 -8.70 3.69 9.42
C GLN A 89 -7.92 2.39 9.15
N LEU A 90 -7.00 2.39 8.17
CA LEU A 90 -6.18 1.24 7.80
C LEU A 90 -4.94 1.16 8.67
N LYS A 91 -4.56 -0.07 9.01
CA LYS A 91 -3.33 -0.38 9.73
C LYS A 91 -2.54 -1.45 8.98
N THR A 92 -1.23 -1.47 9.23
CA THR A 92 -0.38 -2.57 8.74
C THR A 92 -0.93 -3.90 9.22
N GLY A 93 -1.06 -4.88 8.33
CA GLY A 93 -1.63 -6.19 8.63
C GLY A 93 -3.14 -6.32 8.42
N ASP A 94 -3.87 -5.22 8.16
CA ASP A 94 -5.28 -5.30 7.77
C ASP A 94 -5.41 -5.99 6.40
N LYS A 95 -6.36 -6.92 6.30
CA LYS A 95 -6.78 -7.51 5.02
C LYS A 95 -7.96 -6.74 4.48
N ILE A 96 -7.86 -6.25 3.24
CA ILE A 96 -8.92 -5.47 2.59
C ILE A 96 -9.32 -6.06 1.25
N LYS A 97 -10.55 -5.74 0.80
CA LYS A 97 -10.93 -5.78 -0.61
C LYS A 97 -10.90 -4.37 -1.16
N VAL A 98 -10.31 -4.20 -2.33
CA VAL A 98 -10.17 -2.90 -2.98
C VAL A 98 -10.86 -2.91 -4.34
N TRP A 99 -11.67 -1.88 -4.59
CA TRP A 99 -12.20 -1.54 -5.90
C TRP A 99 -11.41 -0.34 -6.41
N PHE A 100 -10.81 -0.51 -7.58
CA PHE A 100 -9.96 0.51 -8.19
C PHE A 100 -10.44 0.87 -9.59
N SER A 101 -10.29 2.15 -9.94
CA SER A 101 -10.64 2.67 -11.26
C SER A 101 -9.51 2.38 -12.25
N GLN A 102 -8.30 2.78 -11.87
CA GLN A 102 -7.13 2.74 -12.73
C GLN A 102 -5.86 2.43 -11.96
N MET A 103 -4.89 1.84 -12.65
CA MET A 103 -3.54 1.59 -12.17
C MET A 103 -2.59 2.40 -13.06
N LEU A 104 -1.74 3.21 -12.45
CA LEU A 104 -0.78 4.05 -13.16
C LEU A 104 0.55 3.31 -13.28
N GLU A 105 1.04 3.21 -14.52
CA GLU A 105 2.31 2.56 -14.86
C GLU A 105 3.49 3.32 -14.24
N SER A 106 3.98 2.82 -13.11
CA SER A 106 5.12 3.34 -12.34
C SER A 106 5.65 2.25 -11.40
N TYR A 107 6.82 2.45 -10.80
CA TYR A 107 7.36 1.54 -9.78
C TYR A 107 7.67 2.31 -8.48
N PRO A 108 6.99 2.01 -7.35
CA PRO A 108 5.81 1.14 -7.26
C PRO A 108 4.61 1.70 -8.03
N ALA A 109 3.75 0.81 -8.53
CA ALA A 109 2.56 1.17 -9.30
C ALA A 109 1.54 1.86 -8.40
N LYS A 110 0.85 2.87 -8.94
CA LYS A 110 -0.16 3.61 -8.16
C LYS A 110 -1.56 3.18 -8.56
N MET A 111 -2.29 2.62 -7.61
CA MET A 111 -3.66 2.16 -7.80
C MET A 111 -4.64 3.19 -7.24
N ILE A 112 -5.55 3.72 -8.07
CA ILE A 112 -6.55 4.70 -7.63
C ILE A 112 -7.76 3.98 -7.06
N VAL A 113 -7.93 4.08 -5.75
CA VAL A 113 -8.99 3.44 -4.99
C VAL A 113 -10.29 4.22 -5.13
N GLU A 114 -11.37 3.53 -5.50
CA GLU A 114 -12.73 4.05 -5.49
C GLU A 114 -13.45 3.71 -4.19
N LYS A 115 -13.34 2.45 -3.77
CA LYS A 115 -13.96 1.92 -2.56
C LYS A 115 -13.05 0.84 -1.99
N PHE A 116 -13.07 0.67 -0.69
CA PHE A 116 -12.47 -0.49 -0.05
C PHE A 116 -13.31 -0.97 1.12
N GLU A 117 -13.16 -2.24 1.46
CA GLU A 117 -13.80 -2.88 2.60
C GLU A 117 -12.75 -3.66 3.39
N ILE A 118 -12.77 -3.52 4.71
CA ILE A 118 -11.85 -4.28 5.58
C ILE A 118 -12.47 -5.65 5.82
N VAL A 119 -11.80 -6.70 5.34
CA VAL A 119 -12.22 -8.09 5.50
C VAL A 119 -11.81 -8.61 6.87
N GLU A 120 -10.54 -8.38 7.22
CA GLU A 120 -9.99 -8.78 8.51
C GLU A 120 -9.16 -7.63 9.06
N LYS A 121 -9.47 -7.22 10.29
CA LYS A 121 -8.66 -6.25 11.01
C LYS A 121 -7.49 -6.96 11.66
N GLU A 122 -6.32 -6.33 11.64
CA GLU A 122 -5.22 -6.69 12.52
C GLU A 122 -5.70 -6.47 13.96
N LYS A 123 -6.19 -7.56 14.57
CA LYS A 123 -6.34 -7.62 16.01
C LYS A 123 -4.92 -7.73 16.53
N ARG A 124 -4.34 -6.61 16.98
CA ARG A 124 -3.26 -6.68 17.96
C ARG A 124 -3.77 -7.64 19.02
N GLN A 125 -3.18 -8.82 19.08
CA GLN A 125 -3.32 -9.69 20.22
C GLN A 125 -2.86 -8.80 21.35
N GLN A 126 -3.83 -8.31 22.12
CA GLN A 126 -3.57 -7.48 23.25
C GLN A 126 -2.85 -8.44 24.18
N SER A 127 -1.52 -8.43 24.13
CA SER A 127 -0.63 -9.01 25.12
C SER A 127 -0.77 -8.17 26.40
N ARG A 128 -2.00 -8.16 26.91
CA ARG A 128 -2.35 -8.08 28.31
C ARG A 128 -2.24 -9.47 28.97
N CYS A 129 -1.76 -10.47 28.23
CA CYS A 129 -1.26 -11.75 28.75
C CYS A 129 0.23 -11.91 28.40
N LEU A 130 1.07 -11.04 28.95
CA LEU A 130 2.41 -11.39 29.46
C LEU A 130 2.81 -10.29 30.45
N PHE A 131 1.93 -10.09 31.42
CA PHE A 131 2.33 -9.65 32.75
C PHE A 131 2.63 -10.93 33.53
N SER A 132 3.78 -10.94 34.22
CA SER A 132 4.33 -11.98 35.10
C SER A 132 5.27 -13.00 34.43
N TYR A 133 6.42 -13.17 35.07
CA TYR A 133 7.58 -13.99 34.71
C TYR A 133 8.49 -13.40 33.62
N PHE A 134 9.69 -12.98 34.03
CA PHE A 134 10.81 -12.43 33.24
C PHE A 134 10.93 -10.89 33.10
N THR A 135 10.72 -10.13 34.17
CA THR A 135 11.61 -8.99 34.44
C THR A 135 12.72 -9.45 35.39
N ASN A 136 13.84 -9.87 34.80
CA ASN A 136 15.11 -9.89 35.49
C ASN A 136 15.57 -8.42 35.59
N CYS A 137 15.26 -7.79 36.72
CA CYS A 137 15.75 -6.47 37.07
C CYS A 137 17.24 -6.59 37.41
N ASN A 138 18.11 -6.24 36.47
CA ASN A 138 19.51 -5.89 36.75
C ASN A 138 20.07 -5.06 35.59
N SER A 139 19.92 -3.74 35.69
CA SER A 139 20.93 -2.82 35.18
C SER A 139 20.99 -1.65 36.17
N PHE A 140 22.11 -1.63 36.88
CA PHE A 140 22.50 -0.68 37.91
C PHE A 140 22.47 0.75 37.37
N GLY A 141 21.47 1.51 37.77
CA GLY A 141 21.55 2.96 37.92
C GLY A 141 21.65 3.26 39.41
N ASN A 142 22.83 3.70 39.85
CA ASN A 142 23.12 4.09 41.23
C ASN A 142 22.03 5.00 41.81
N PHE A 143 21.34 4.54 42.86
CA PHE A 143 20.86 5.41 43.91
C PHE A 143 21.19 4.78 45.26
N VAL A 144 22.20 5.39 45.88
CA VAL A 144 22.57 5.21 47.27
C VAL A 144 21.38 5.63 48.14
N LYS A 145 20.91 4.71 48.99
CA LYS A 145 20.68 4.99 50.42
C LYS A 145 20.62 3.67 51.18
N ILE A 146 21.67 3.49 51.98
CA ILE A 146 21.83 2.43 52.98
C ILE A 146 20.91 2.77 54.15
N SER A 147 20.12 1.79 54.58
CA SER A 147 19.73 1.61 55.99
C SER A 147 19.12 0.22 56.15
N ASP A 148 20.00 -0.76 56.41
CA ASP A 148 19.69 -1.99 57.13
C ASP A 148 19.05 -1.63 58.50
N PRO A 149 18.13 -2.45 59.05
CA PRO A 149 18.55 -3.65 59.75
C PRO A 149 17.65 -4.89 59.58
N SER A 150 18.33 -6.04 59.42
CA SER A 150 18.03 -7.32 60.08
C SER A 150 16.78 -8.10 59.64
N PHE A 151 16.98 -9.15 58.84
CA PHE A 151 16.31 -10.43 59.10
C PHE A 151 17.16 -11.60 58.58
N VAL A 152 17.82 -12.27 59.52
CA VAL A 152 18.40 -13.62 59.38
C VAL A 152 17.29 -14.61 59.74
N ILE A 153 17.35 -15.79 59.11
CA ILE A 153 16.55 -17.01 59.30
C ILE A 153 16.17 -17.26 60.76
#